data_AF-X1JQ52-F1
#
_entry.id   AF-X1JQ52-F1
#
_cell.length_a   1.000
_cell.length_b   1.000
_cell.length_c   1.000
_cell.angle_alpha   90.00
_cell.angle_beta   90.00
_cell.angle_gamma   90.00
#
_symmetry.space_group_name_H-M   'P 1'
#
loop_
_entity.id
_entity.type
_entity.pdbx_description
1 polymer ?
#
loop_
_entity_poly.entity_id
_entity_poly.type
_entity_poly.pdbx_seq_one_letter_code
_entity_poly.pdbx_strand_id
1 'polypeptide(L)' 'RGIQDCVKKYGKLAGLEDITPHSLRHTFCTNLLRSGGVDIVTVAKIAGHSDISTTSIYTQPSHRDMAKAVEGLVE' A
#
# COMPACT_ATOMS: atom_id res chain seq x y z
N ARG A 1 -6.50 20.63 9.35
CA ARG A 1 -7.07 20.47 7.98
C ARG A 1 -6.12 20.90 6.85
N GLY A 2 -5.13 21.79 7.08
CA GLY A 2 -4.22 22.27 6.02
C GLY A 2 -3.55 21.20 5.14
N ILE A 3 -3.09 20.07 5.68
CA ILE A 3 -2.53 18.98 4.85
C ILE A 3 -3.59 18.37 3.93
N GLN A 4 -4.80 18.14 4.45
CA GLN A 4 -5.89 17.59 3.65
C GLN A 4 -6.31 18.55 2.54
N ASP A 5 -6.39 19.85 2.83
CA ASP A 5 -6.71 20.88 1.84
C ASP A 5 -5.60 21.00 0.78
N CYS A 6 -4.34 20.89 1.19
CA CYS A 6 -3.18 20.85 0.30
C CYS A 6 -3.24 19.66 -0.66
N VAL A 7 -3.44 18.45 -0.14
CA VAL A 7 -3.56 17.22 -0.94
C VAL A 7 -4.75 17.33 -1.90
N LYS A 8 -5.90 17.83 -1.45
CA LYS A 8 -7.07 18.04 -2.31
C LYS A 8 -6.81 19.05 -3.42
N LYS A 9 -6.12 20.16 -3.13
CA LYS A 9 -5.75 21.19 -4.11
C LYS A 9 -4.89 20.59 -5.23
N TYR A 10 -3.81 19.90 -4.87
CA TYR A 10 -2.91 19.31 -5.85
C TYR A 10 -3.51 18.10 -6.56
N GLY A 11 -4.35 17.32 -5.88
CA GLY A 11 -5.15 16.26 -6.48
C GLY A 11 -6.02 16.77 -7.63
N LYS A 12 -6.76 17.86 -7.39
CA LYS A 12 -7.58 18.51 -8.43
C LYS A 12 -6.74 18.98 -9.62
N LEU A 13 -5.56 19.57 -9.38
CA LEU A 13 -4.66 20.01 -10.46
C LEU A 13 -4.09 18.84 -11.27
N ALA A 14 -3.89 17.68 -10.63
CA ALA A 14 -3.44 16.46 -11.27
C ALA A 14 -4.57 15.65 -11.93
N GLY A 15 -5.83 16.12 -11.89
CA GLY A 15 -6.98 15.39 -12.42
C GLY A 15 -7.38 14.16 -11.59
N LEU A 16 -7.01 14.13 -10.30
CA LEU A 16 -7.34 13.06 -9.37
C LEU A 16 -8.54 13.46 -8.50
N GLU A 17 -9.54 12.59 -8.44
CA GLU A 17 -10.71 12.74 -7.59
C GLU A 17 -10.53 12.01 -6.24
N ASP A 18 -11.21 12.51 -5.20
CA ASP A 18 -11.28 11.89 -3.85
C ASP A 18 -9.94 11.50 -3.20
N ILE A 19 -8.85 12.16 -3.57
CA ILE A 19 -7.55 11.91 -2.96
C ILE A 19 -7.46 12.54 -1.56
N THR A 20 -6.97 11.75 -0.62
CA THR A 20 -6.72 12.16 0.77
C THR A 20 -5.28 11.85 1.16
N PRO A 21 -4.77 12.42 2.27
CA PRO A 21 -3.48 12.02 2.82
C PRO A 21 -3.39 10.51 3.09
N HIS A 22 -4.52 9.89 3.46
CA HIS A 22 -4.58 8.45 3.69
C HIS A 22 -4.44 7.67 2.38
N SER A 23 -5.03 8.15 1.27
CA SER A 23 -4.84 7.55 -0.06
C SER A 23 -3.36 7.48 -0.45
N LEU A 24 -2.58 8.54 -0.17
CA LEU A 24 -1.14 8.55 -0.41
C LEU A 24 -0.38 7.52 0.44
N ARG A 25 -0.76 7.39 1.73
CA ARG A 25 -0.20 6.37 2.63
C ARG A 25 -0.50 4.96 2.12
N HIS A 26 -1.72 4.72 1.64
CA HIS A 26 -2.10 3.44 1.04
C HIS A 26 -1.21 3.10 -0.15
N THR A 27 -1.11 4.02 -1.11
CA THR A 27 -0.27 3.84 -2.30
C THR A 27 1.19 3.58 -1.94
N PHE A 28 1.73 4.31 -0.96
CA PHE A 28 3.11 4.12 -0.49
C PHE A 28 3.33 2.70 0.08
N CYS A 29 2.47 2.25 0.99
CA CYS A 29 2.62 0.92 1.62
C CYS A 29 2.41 -0.21 0.59
N THR A 30 1.40 -0.09 -0.27
CA THR A 30 1.16 -1.07 -1.35
C THR A 30 2.36 -1.16 -2.31
N ASN A 31 2.97 -0.02 -2.68
CA ASN A 31 4.13 -0.03 -3.57
C ASN A 31 5.37 -0.64 -2.93
N LEU A 32 5.64 -0.39 -1.65
CA LEU A 32 6.74 -1.03 -0.94
C LEU A 32 6.61 -2.55 -0.95
N LEU A 33 5.40 -3.06 -0.69
CA LEU A 33 5.11 -4.49 -0.67
C LEU A 33 5.20 -5.11 -2.07
N ARG A 34 4.49 -4.52 -3.05
CA ARG A 34 4.27 -5.16 -4.36
C ARG A 34 5.39 -4.91 -5.36
N SER A 35 5.89 -3.67 -5.42
CA SER A 35 6.89 -3.26 -6.41
C SER A 35 8.29 -3.26 -5.81
N GLY A 36 8.42 -2.86 -4.54
CA GLY A 36 9.69 -2.84 -3.82
C GLY A 36 10.14 -4.21 -3.30
N GLY A 37 9.24 -5.20 -3.26
CA GLY A 37 9.52 -6.53 -2.69
C GLY A 37 9.87 -6.49 -1.19
N VAL A 38 9.49 -5.42 -0.49
CA VAL A 38 9.78 -5.23 0.93
C VAL A 38 8.86 -6.11 1.75
N ASP A 39 9.40 -6.75 2.79
CA ASP A 39 8.60 -7.61 3.66
C ASP A 39 7.57 -6.81 4.48
N ILE A 40 6.47 -7.47 4.82
CA ILE A 40 5.33 -6.85 5.52
C ILE A 40 5.70 -6.32 6.92
N VAL A 41 6.67 -6.92 7.62
CA VAL A 41 7.10 -6.47 8.95
C VAL A 41 7.85 -5.14 8.83
N THR A 42 8.73 -5.02 7.85
CA THR A 42 9.43 -3.77 7.55
C THR A 42 8.46 -2.67 7.14
N VAL A 43 7.48 -2.97 6.26
CA VAL A 43 6.45 -1.99 5.88
C VAL A 43 5.61 -1.56 7.08
N ALA A 44 5.24 -2.48 7.97
CA ALA A 44 4.53 -2.16 9.21
C ALA A 44 5.32 -1.22 10.12
N LYS A 45 6.62 -1.46 10.28
CA LYS A 45 7.53 -0.59 11.04
C LYS A 45 7.66 0.80 10.44
N ILE A 46 7.83 0.91 9.11
CA ILE A 46 7.88 2.19 8.41
C ILE A 46 6.56 2.95 8.56
N ALA A 47 5.43 2.25 8.47
CA ALA A 47 4.12 2.84 8.66
C ALA A 47 3.85 3.22 10.14
N GLY A 48 4.58 2.65 11.10
CA GLY A 48 4.34 2.84 12.53
C GLY A 48 3.11 2.10 13.04
N HIS A 49 2.79 0.94 12.45
CA HIS A 49 1.68 0.10 12.90
C HIS A 49 2.11 -0.76 14.09
N SER A 50 1.33 -0.71 15.17
CA SER A 50 1.53 -1.56 16.35
C SER A 50 1.03 -2.99 16.15
N ASP A 51 0.10 -3.19 15.21
CA ASP A 51 -0.43 -4.49 14.82
C ASP A 51 -0.18 -4.73 13.32
N ILE A 52 0.43 -5.87 13.01
CA ILE A 52 0.71 -6.29 11.63
C ILE A 52 -0.57 -6.48 10.82
N SER A 53 -1.69 -6.82 11.47
CA SER A 53 -3.01 -6.96 10.84
C SER A 53 -3.44 -5.68 10.10
N THR A 54 -3.03 -4.51 10.62
CA THR A 54 -3.29 -3.19 10.01
C THR A 54 -2.54 -3.04 8.68
N THR A 55 -1.37 -3.66 8.55
CA THR A 55 -0.56 -3.64 7.32
C THR A 55 -1.04 -4.68 6.31
N SER A 56 -1.65 -5.78 6.78
CA SER A 56 -2.15 -6.86 5.92
C SER A 56 -3.23 -6.41 4.93
N ILE A 57 -3.90 -5.27 5.18
CA ILE A 57 -4.84 -4.68 4.22
C ILE A 57 -4.18 -4.36 2.87
N TYR A 58 -2.86 -4.14 2.84
CA TYR A 58 -2.10 -3.81 1.63
C TYR A 58 -1.62 -5.02 0.84
N THR A 59 -1.65 -6.22 1.44
CA THR A 59 -1.08 -7.44 0.85
C THR A 59 -2.11 -8.38 0.24
N GLN A 60 -3.42 -8.10 0.34
CA GLN A 60 -4.51 -9.01 -0.08
C GLN A 60 -4.16 -9.73 -1.41
N PRO A 61 -3.72 -11.00 -1.34
CA PRO A 61 -3.28 -11.72 -2.52
C PRO A 61 -4.49 -12.27 -3.26
N SER A 62 -4.45 -12.23 -4.59
CA SER A 62 -5.47 -12.92 -5.40
C SER A 62 -5.21 -14.42 -5.40
N HIS A 63 -6.23 -15.21 -5.76
CA HIS A 63 -6.06 -16.66 -5.99
C HIS A 63 -4.93 -16.98 -6.98
N ARG A 64 -4.75 -16.13 -7.99
CA ARG A 64 -3.68 -16.26 -8.97
C ARG A 64 -2.29 -16.07 -8.36
N ASP A 65 -2.15 -15.11 -7.44
CA ASP A 65 -0.87 -14.84 -6.78
C ASP A 65 -0.48 -16.01 -5.88
N MET A 66 -1.45 -16.62 -5.19
CA MET A 66 -1.23 -17.83 -4.39
C MET A 66 -0.87 -19.03 -5.25
N ALA A 67 -1.54 -19.23 -6.38
CA ALA A 67 -1.23 -20.32 -7.32
C ALA A 67 0.21 -20.21 -7.85
N LYS A 68 0.61 -19.03 -8.32
CA LYS A 68 1.98 -18.76 -8.79
C LYS A 68 3.04 -19.01 -7.72
N ALA A 69 2.76 -18.67 -6.46
CA ALA A 69 3.69 -18.89 -5.36
C ALA A 69 3.97 -20.39 -5.13
N VAL A 70 2.98 -21.26 -5.34
CA VAL A 70 3.14 -22.72 -5.24
C VAL A 70 3.84 -23.28 -6.47
N GLU A 71 3.47 -22.83 -7.67
CA GLU A 71 4.12 -23.24 -8.93
C GLU A 71 5.62 -22.95 -8.92
N GLY A 72 6.03 -21.80 -8.41
CA GLY A 72 7.45 -21.41 -8.30
C GLY A 72 8.28 -22.22 -7.31
N LEU A 73 7.70 -23.15 -6.55
CA LEU A 73 8.46 -24.11 -5.73
C LEU A 73 8.89 -25.36 -6.51
N VAL A 74 8.30 -25.58 -7.69
CA VAL A 74 8.50 -26.79 -8.50
C VAL A 74 9.55 -26.57 -9.60
N GLU A 75 9.96 -25.33 -9.84
CA GLU A 75 11.13 -24.94 -10.64
C GLU A 75 12.41 -24.93 -9.79
#